data_AF-A0AAD0HT01-F1
#
_entry.id   AF-A0AAD0HT01-F1
#
_cell.length_a   1.000
_cell.length_b   1.000
_cell.length_c   1.000
_cell.angle_alpha   90.00
_cell.angle_beta   90.00
_cell.angle_gamma   90.00
#
_symmetry.space_group_name_H-M   'P 1'
#
loop_
_entity.id
_entity.type
_entity.pdbx_description
1 polymer ?
#
loop_
_entity_poly.entity_id
_entity_poly.type
_entity_poly.pdbx_seq_one_letter_code
_entity_poly.pdbx_strand_id
1 'polypeptide(L)'
;MKNNFETKEKKNWIKLYWFALIILLISLIATTFFDYQITSFFTKGMNNYFLRQIVNFVSSGGNFIITIPIGIISATILETLYYKYRIKNKLFKLTPYILLILGLIFFGSLYCIQKSSFTFANDIKNNTLNSIWIRTLTTWKEPIIICCIWIILMTSILSYGTFFFRIKFASRTDILENKYWIGAFEMLTIFLISYSSVFILKLFFARPFYFSVEYRNLFGMSDSNELEHLFDGLTIENYVNHPGAKLLIDLYLETEGLELNDNNFKLATNWMAETLWQIPYGPAPEPVWKWTYWFIPNIFSRVDSHTINEGIIYWSSQAFNGDFPSGHIEVPLSIFGTFFIIKRSGKVDFKNKKILLFTILTSIMFILTFFFMIVYRFHWITDMIFTPILYLAFLPIAYFKTEKWIYMIFFKFSKNKKILIISKSNKIEFKMVINEEIVLFKTKNKGKKAFKYEYKIRTKYSNLIIERH
;
A
#
# COMPACT_ATOMS: atom_id res chain seq x y z
N MET A 1 33.94 -16.12 -17.50
CA MET A 1 32.68 -15.74 -18.17
C MET A 1 32.52 -14.22 -18.12
N LYS A 2 32.78 -13.53 -19.24
CA LYS A 2 32.60 -12.08 -19.43
C LYS A 2 31.35 -11.86 -20.31
N ASN A 3 30.17 -12.19 -19.80
CA ASN A 3 28.96 -11.63 -20.39
C ASN A 3 28.83 -10.22 -19.82
N ASN A 4 29.54 -9.28 -20.43
CA ASN A 4 29.14 -7.89 -20.37
C ASN A 4 27.67 -7.88 -20.78
N PHE A 5 26.78 -7.56 -19.85
CA PHE A 5 25.44 -7.08 -20.14
C PHE A 5 25.60 -5.80 -20.97
N GLU A 6 25.93 -5.93 -22.26
CA GLU A 6 25.76 -4.86 -23.21
C GLU A 6 24.25 -4.61 -23.26
N THR A 7 23.88 -3.50 -22.65
CA THR A 7 22.55 -2.89 -22.57
C THR A 7 22.07 -2.41 -23.96
N LYS A 8 22.25 -3.25 -24.98
CA LYS A 8 21.60 -3.11 -26.29
C LYS A 8 20.11 -3.44 -26.24
N GLU A 9 19.60 -3.94 -25.11
CA GLU A 9 18.16 -4.00 -24.81
C GLU A 9 17.58 -2.58 -24.59
N LYS A 10 17.40 -1.95 -25.76
CA LYS A 10 16.32 -1.06 -26.22
C LYS A 10 15.78 -0.04 -25.22
N LYS A 11 16.08 1.22 -25.55
CA LYS A 11 15.39 2.47 -25.15
C LYS A 11 13.85 2.39 -25.10
N ASN A 12 13.22 1.34 -25.66
CA ASN A 12 11.76 1.18 -25.74
C ASN A 12 11.09 1.09 -24.36
N TRP A 13 11.66 0.38 -23.38
CA TRP A 13 11.04 0.31 -22.05
C TRP A 13 11.07 1.66 -21.34
N ILE A 14 12.13 2.46 -21.54
CA ILE A 14 12.24 3.83 -21.02
C ILE A 14 11.16 4.70 -21.67
N LYS A 15 10.93 4.55 -22.98
CA LYS A 15 9.82 5.25 -23.67
C LYS A 15 8.45 4.84 -23.11
N LEU A 16 8.20 3.55 -22.91
CA LEU A 16 6.95 3.06 -22.32
C LEU A 16 6.75 3.55 -20.88
N TYR A 17 7.82 3.58 -20.09
CA TYR A 17 7.82 4.15 -18.74
C TYR A 17 7.40 5.63 -18.76
N TRP A 18 8.03 6.45 -19.59
CA TRP A 18 7.69 7.87 -19.72
C TRP A 18 6.28 8.07 -20.29
N PHE A 19 5.87 7.25 -21.25
CA PHE A 19 4.53 7.28 -21.79
C PHE A 19 3.47 6.98 -20.72
N ALA A 20 3.68 5.94 -19.92
CA ALA A 20 2.79 5.61 -18.80
C ALA A 20 2.74 6.74 -17.76
N LEU A 21 3.89 7.33 -17.42
CA LEU A 21 3.96 8.45 -16.48
C LEU A 21 3.23 9.70 -17.03
N ILE A 22 3.40 10.01 -18.31
CA ILE A 22 2.69 11.12 -18.97
C ILE A 22 1.18 10.88 -18.97
N ILE A 23 0.73 9.67 -19.30
CA ILE A 23 -0.70 9.31 -19.23
C ILE A 23 -1.23 9.54 -17.82
N LEU A 24 -0.54 9.02 -16.80
CA LEU A 24 -0.98 9.18 -15.42
C LEU A 24 -1.01 10.65 -14.98
N LEU A 25 -0.02 11.46 -15.38
CA LEU A 25 0.00 12.90 -15.09
C LEU A 25 -1.15 13.65 -15.78
N ILE A 26 -1.42 13.34 -17.05
CA ILE A 26 -2.57 13.91 -17.79
C ILE A 26 -3.88 13.47 -17.12
N SER A 27 -4.00 12.20 -16.76
CA SER A 27 -5.16 11.69 -16.04
C SER A 27 -5.34 12.40 -14.71
N LEU A 28 -4.27 12.59 -13.92
CA LEU A 28 -4.32 13.31 -12.64
C LEU A 28 -4.83 14.74 -12.84
N ILE A 29 -4.30 15.47 -13.82
CA ILE A 29 -4.73 16.83 -14.14
C ILE A 29 -6.20 16.84 -14.54
N ALA A 30 -6.62 15.95 -15.44
CA ALA A 30 -8.01 15.88 -15.90
C ALA A 30 -8.96 15.54 -14.75
N THR A 31 -8.65 14.53 -13.93
CA THR A 31 -9.49 14.09 -12.83
C THR A 31 -9.55 15.12 -11.70
N THR A 32 -8.55 15.99 -11.55
CA THR A 32 -8.58 17.06 -10.54
C THR A 32 -9.78 18.00 -10.72
N PHE A 33 -10.24 18.22 -11.95
CA PHE A 33 -11.41 19.07 -12.22
C PHE A 33 -12.75 18.35 -12.06
N PHE A 34 -12.75 17.02 -12.09
CA PHE A 34 -13.96 16.20 -12.10
C PHE A 34 -14.02 15.21 -10.93
N ASP A 35 -13.15 15.38 -9.92
CA ASP A 35 -12.91 14.35 -8.90
C ASP A 35 -14.19 13.99 -8.14
N TYR A 36 -14.95 15.02 -7.77
CA TYR A 36 -16.26 14.88 -7.10
C TYR A 36 -17.29 14.19 -8.00
N GLN A 37 -17.45 14.64 -9.25
CA GLN A 37 -18.45 14.10 -10.17
C GLN A 37 -18.17 12.63 -10.48
N ILE A 38 -16.90 12.27 -10.70
CA ILE A 38 -16.52 10.91 -11.02
C ILE A 38 -16.68 10.02 -9.77
N THR A 39 -16.24 10.48 -8.59
CA THR A 39 -16.41 9.73 -7.34
C THR A 39 -17.89 9.54 -7.02
N SER A 40 -18.71 10.59 -7.11
CA SER A 40 -20.16 10.53 -6.94
C SER A 40 -20.81 9.52 -7.89
N PHE A 41 -20.42 9.51 -9.17
CA PHE A 41 -20.87 8.51 -10.14
C PHE A 41 -20.56 7.08 -9.70
N PHE A 42 -19.31 6.78 -9.33
CA PHE A 42 -18.91 5.42 -8.94
C PHE A 42 -19.58 4.96 -7.65
N THR A 43 -19.84 5.87 -6.71
CA THR A 43 -20.44 5.50 -5.41
C THR A 43 -21.88 5.02 -5.53
N LYS A 44 -22.57 5.35 -6.62
CA LYS A 44 -23.87 4.72 -6.97
C LYS A 44 -23.75 3.20 -7.12
N GLY A 45 -22.54 2.68 -7.37
CA GLY A 45 -22.24 1.25 -7.38
C GLY A 45 -22.59 0.53 -6.07
N MET A 46 -22.60 1.23 -4.92
CA MET A 46 -23.00 0.65 -3.62
C MET A 46 -24.47 0.24 -3.57
N ASN A 47 -25.31 0.80 -4.44
CA ASN A 47 -26.72 0.41 -4.59
C ASN A 47 -26.86 -0.97 -5.26
N ASN A 48 -25.84 -1.43 -5.97
CA ASN A 48 -25.81 -2.75 -6.57
C ASN A 48 -25.22 -3.78 -5.59
N TYR A 49 -26.02 -4.78 -5.21
CA TYR A 49 -25.60 -5.82 -4.26
C TYR A 49 -24.31 -6.53 -4.69
N PHE A 50 -24.17 -6.90 -5.95
CA PHE A 50 -23.00 -7.62 -6.44
C PHE A 50 -21.72 -6.78 -6.36
N LEU A 51 -21.78 -5.51 -6.80
CA LEU A 51 -20.64 -4.59 -6.67
C LEU A 51 -20.28 -4.36 -5.20
N ARG A 52 -21.28 -4.22 -4.33
CA ARG A 52 -21.07 -4.11 -2.88
C ARG A 52 -20.33 -5.35 -2.32
N GLN A 53 -20.69 -6.56 -2.73
CA GLN A 53 -19.96 -7.76 -2.30
C GLN A 53 -18.50 -7.80 -2.79
N ILE A 54 -18.24 -7.37 -4.03
CA ILE A 54 -16.85 -7.26 -4.54
C ILE A 54 -16.05 -6.26 -3.71
N VAL A 55 -16.64 -5.10 -3.44
CA VAL A 55 -16.08 -4.03 -2.60
C VAL A 55 -15.70 -4.59 -1.22
N ASN A 56 -16.61 -5.31 -0.58
CA ASN A 56 -16.39 -5.90 0.75
C ASN A 56 -15.31 -6.98 0.74
N PHE A 57 -15.29 -7.78 -0.32
CA PHE A 57 -14.25 -8.76 -0.55
C PHE A 57 -12.88 -8.09 -0.61
N VAL A 58 -12.70 -7.09 -1.47
CA VAL A 58 -11.41 -6.40 -1.63
C VAL A 58 -11.01 -5.65 -0.35
N SER A 59 -11.95 -4.98 0.33
CA SER A 59 -11.71 -4.29 1.59
C SER A 59 -11.12 -5.21 2.66
N SER A 60 -11.72 -6.38 2.82
CA SER A 60 -11.30 -7.36 3.82
C SER A 60 -9.96 -7.98 3.45
N GLY A 61 -9.67 -8.07 2.14
CA GLY A 61 -8.45 -8.63 1.57
C GLY A 61 -7.20 -7.75 1.71
N GLY A 62 -7.36 -6.43 1.78
CA GLY A 62 -6.23 -5.48 1.71
C GLY A 62 -5.10 -5.82 2.69
N ASN A 63 -5.46 -6.17 3.93
CA ASN A 63 -4.49 -6.55 4.98
C ASN A 63 -3.77 -7.86 4.69
N PHE A 64 -4.38 -8.78 3.95
CA PHE A 64 -3.75 -10.04 3.59
C PHE A 64 -2.82 -9.89 2.39
N ILE A 65 -3.16 -9.05 1.41
CA ILE A 65 -2.41 -8.93 0.16
C ILE A 65 -0.97 -8.44 0.41
N ILE A 66 -0.72 -7.60 1.43
CA ILE A 66 0.63 -7.12 1.78
C ILE A 66 1.60 -8.25 2.17
N THR A 67 1.08 -9.41 2.58
CA THR A 67 1.91 -10.57 2.90
C THR A 67 2.53 -11.21 1.65
N ILE A 68 1.95 -11.01 0.46
CA ILE A 68 2.47 -11.55 -0.80
C ILE A 68 3.85 -10.95 -1.15
N PRO A 69 4.02 -9.62 -1.27
CA PRO A 69 5.33 -9.05 -1.60
C PRO A 69 6.36 -9.34 -0.51
N ILE A 70 5.97 -9.28 0.78
CA ILE A 70 6.84 -9.63 1.91
C ILE A 70 7.31 -11.09 1.80
N GLY A 71 6.40 -12.02 1.49
CA GLY A 71 6.69 -13.42 1.31
C GLY A 71 7.66 -13.68 0.15
N ILE A 72 7.45 -13.03 -1.01
CA ILE A 72 8.33 -13.15 -2.18
C ILE A 72 9.74 -12.63 -1.87
N ILE A 73 9.85 -11.45 -1.26
CA ILE A 73 11.14 -10.85 -0.86
C ILE A 73 11.87 -11.79 0.12
N SER A 74 11.18 -12.19 1.19
CA SER A 74 11.74 -13.00 2.26
C SER A 74 12.18 -14.37 1.76
N ALA A 75 11.34 -15.06 0.97
CA ALA A 75 11.66 -16.37 0.41
C ALA A 75 12.89 -16.31 -0.51
N THR A 76 12.97 -15.29 -1.37
CA THR A 76 14.11 -15.12 -2.29
C THR A 76 15.42 -14.91 -1.52
N ILE A 77 15.39 -14.08 -0.47
CA ILE A 77 16.55 -13.83 0.39
C ILE A 77 16.93 -15.09 1.17
N LEU A 78 15.97 -15.76 1.80
CA LEU A 78 16.21 -16.97 2.60
C LEU A 78 16.82 -18.09 1.75
N GLU A 79 16.27 -18.37 0.58
CA GLU A 79 16.84 -19.41 -0.31
C GLU A 79 18.25 -19.07 -0.77
N THR A 80 18.54 -17.79 -1.02
CA THR A 80 19.89 -17.34 -1.32
C THR A 80 20.83 -17.59 -0.15
N LEU A 81 20.43 -17.27 1.09
CA LEU A 81 21.24 -17.49 2.29
C LEU A 81 21.46 -18.99 2.54
N TYR A 82 20.42 -19.82 2.37
CA TYR A 82 20.52 -21.27 2.51
C TYR A 82 21.50 -21.89 1.52
N TYR A 83 21.47 -21.43 0.28
CA TYR A 83 22.40 -21.84 -0.74
C TYR A 83 23.83 -21.39 -0.41
N LYS A 84 24.01 -20.10 -0.08
CA LYS A 84 25.32 -19.49 0.22
C LYS A 84 26.03 -20.14 1.41
N TYR A 85 25.31 -20.37 2.50
CA TYR A 85 25.87 -20.93 3.73
C TYR A 85 25.76 -22.46 3.80
N ARG A 86 25.33 -23.13 2.71
CA ARG A 86 25.20 -24.59 2.62
C ARG A 86 24.47 -25.22 3.83
N ILE A 87 23.43 -24.54 4.32
CA ILE A 87 22.65 -25.03 5.47
C ILE A 87 22.08 -26.40 5.09
N LYS A 88 22.35 -27.46 5.87
CA LYS A 88 21.89 -28.83 5.55
C LYS A 88 20.57 -29.19 6.23
N ASN A 89 20.28 -28.61 7.39
CA ASN A 89 19.12 -28.98 8.19
C ASN A 89 17.81 -28.60 7.48
N LYS A 90 17.01 -29.61 7.09
CA LYS A 90 15.72 -29.42 6.40
C LYS A 90 14.69 -28.69 7.27
N LEU A 91 14.67 -28.95 8.58
CA LEU A 91 13.73 -28.32 9.51
C LEU A 91 13.94 -26.81 9.52
N PHE A 92 15.19 -26.36 9.73
CA PHE A 92 15.53 -24.94 9.76
C PHE A 92 15.20 -24.20 8.46
N LYS A 93 15.24 -24.90 7.32
CA LYS A 93 14.84 -24.33 6.02
C LYS A 93 13.34 -24.14 5.88
N LEU A 94 12.55 -24.99 6.54
CA LEU A 94 11.10 -24.99 6.43
C LEU A 94 10.45 -24.08 7.49
N THR A 95 11.11 -23.89 8.64
CA THR A 95 10.59 -23.11 9.78
C THR A 95 10.07 -21.73 9.38
N PRO A 96 10.78 -20.88 8.61
CA PRO A 96 10.26 -19.54 8.29
C PRO A 96 8.99 -19.56 7.44
N TYR A 97 8.86 -20.54 6.54
CA TYR A 97 7.67 -20.70 5.70
C TYR A 97 6.47 -21.20 6.51
N ILE A 98 6.70 -22.17 7.40
CA ILE A 98 5.66 -22.65 8.32
C ILE A 98 5.19 -21.50 9.21
N LEU A 99 6.12 -20.72 9.79
CA LEU A 99 5.77 -19.58 10.63
C LEU A 99 4.99 -18.50 9.86
N LEU A 100 5.33 -18.25 8.59
CA LEU A 100 4.59 -17.31 7.75
C LEU A 100 3.14 -17.78 7.52
N ILE A 101 2.95 -19.07 7.20
CA ILE A 101 1.62 -19.65 6.95
C ILE A 101 0.81 -19.71 8.25
N LEU A 102 1.39 -20.21 9.34
CA LEU A 102 0.74 -20.27 10.65
C LEU A 102 0.42 -18.88 11.18
N GLY A 103 1.31 -17.91 11.00
CA GLY A 103 1.08 -16.52 11.35
C GLY A 103 -0.11 -15.94 10.60
N LEU A 104 -0.19 -16.15 9.28
CA LEU A 104 -1.34 -15.72 8.47
C LEU A 104 -2.65 -16.36 8.95
N ILE A 105 -2.66 -17.67 9.20
CA ILE A 105 -3.85 -18.37 9.69
C ILE A 105 -4.23 -17.84 11.07
N PHE A 106 -3.27 -17.68 11.97
CA PHE A 106 -3.49 -17.20 13.33
C PHE A 106 -4.03 -15.77 13.36
N PHE A 107 -3.31 -14.82 12.75
CA PHE A 107 -3.75 -13.41 12.71
C PHE A 107 -5.01 -13.22 11.87
N GLY A 108 -5.17 -13.98 10.78
CA GLY A 108 -6.40 -14.01 9.99
C GLY A 108 -7.59 -14.50 10.80
N SER A 109 -7.43 -15.57 11.57
CA SER A 109 -8.47 -16.11 12.45
C SER A 109 -8.82 -15.14 13.57
N LEU A 110 -7.82 -14.52 14.21
CA LEU A 110 -8.05 -13.47 15.21
C LEU A 110 -8.82 -12.29 14.62
N TYR A 111 -8.49 -11.85 13.40
CA TYR A 111 -9.22 -10.81 12.70
C TYR A 111 -10.69 -11.22 12.44
N CYS A 112 -10.93 -12.48 12.05
CA CYS A 112 -12.29 -13.01 11.87
C CYS A 112 -13.07 -13.03 13.19
N ILE A 113 -12.45 -13.53 14.27
CA ILE A 113 -13.06 -13.59 15.60
C ILE A 113 -13.42 -12.19 16.07
N GLN A 114 -12.49 -11.24 15.98
CA GLN A 114 -12.72 -9.85 16.32
C GLN A 114 -13.88 -9.25 15.52
N LYS A 115 -13.94 -9.50 14.19
CA LYS A 115 -15.03 -9.01 13.36
C LYS A 115 -16.37 -9.67 13.70
N SER A 116 -16.38 -10.94 14.08
CA SER A 116 -17.59 -11.68 14.46
C SER A 116 -18.14 -11.32 15.84
N SER A 117 -17.29 -10.80 16.74
CA SER A 117 -17.70 -10.42 18.10
C SER A 117 -18.35 -9.04 18.16
N PHE A 118 -18.26 -8.24 17.08
CA PHE A 118 -18.96 -6.96 16.99
C PHE A 118 -20.45 -7.18 16.73
N THR A 119 -21.27 -6.85 17.71
CA THR A 119 -22.74 -6.85 17.59
C THR A 119 -23.25 -5.42 17.64
N PHE A 120 -24.39 -5.19 16.98
CA PHE A 120 -24.96 -3.85 16.97
C PHE A 120 -25.52 -3.44 18.34
N ALA A 121 -25.98 -4.39 19.15
CA ALA A 121 -26.31 -4.12 20.55
C ALA A 121 -25.10 -3.60 21.36
N ASN A 122 -23.89 -4.13 21.10
CA ASN A 122 -22.67 -3.63 21.74
C ASN A 122 -22.30 -2.23 21.22
N ASP A 123 -22.56 -1.95 19.94
CA ASP A 123 -22.40 -0.62 19.35
C ASP A 123 -23.34 0.38 20.02
N ILE A 124 -24.61 0.03 20.23
CA ILE A 124 -25.58 0.88 20.93
C ILE A 124 -25.10 1.19 22.35
N LYS A 125 -24.83 0.14 23.14
CA LYS A 125 -24.44 0.26 24.55
C LYS A 125 -23.18 1.09 24.76
N ASN A 126 -22.24 1.04 23.82
CA ASN A 126 -20.94 1.70 23.94
C ASN A 126 -20.82 2.96 23.06
N ASN A 127 -21.89 3.38 22.38
CA ASN A 127 -21.88 4.49 21.42
C ASN A 127 -20.77 4.39 20.35
N THR A 128 -20.59 3.19 19.77
CA THR A 128 -19.58 2.95 18.72
C THR A 128 -20.20 2.48 17.41
N LEU A 129 -19.46 2.54 16.29
CA LEU A 129 -19.90 2.04 14.97
C LEU A 129 -19.11 0.82 14.47
N ASN A 130 -18.55 0.02 15.36
CA ASN A 130 -17.63 -1.05 14.97
C ASN A 130 -18.32 -2.16 14.17
N SER A 131 -19.57 -2.47 14.49
CA SER A 131 -20.42 -3.45 13.78
C SER A 131 -21.20 -2.84 12.60
N ILE A 132 -21.38 -1.52 12.55
CA ILE A 132 -22.15 -0.87 11.49
C ILE A 132 -21.42 -0.85 10.17
N TRP A 133 -20.10 -0.64 10.18
CA TRP A 133 -19.29 -0.79 8.96
C TRP A 133 -19.36 -2.22 8.39
N ILE A 134 -19.76 -3.20 9.20
CA ILE A 134 -20.06 -4.54 8.73
C ILE A 134 -21.49 -4.61 8.19
N ARG A 135 -22.50 -4.12 8.92
CA ARG A 135 -23.93 -4.19 8.51
C ARG A 135 -24.30 -3.31 7.30
N THR A 136 -23.72 -2.12 7.18
CA THR A 136 -23.88 -1.20 6.02
C THR A 136 -23.49 -1.86 4.70
N LEU A 137 -22.53 -2.77 4.78
CA LEU A 137 -21.92 -3.42 3.64
C LEU A 137 -22.54 -4.76 3.33
N THR A 138 -22.92 -5.49 4.37
CA THR A 138 -23.23 -6.91 4.30
C THR A 138 -24.15 -7.37 5.43
N THR A 139 -24.69 -8.58 5.32
CA THR A 139 -25.22 -9.27 6.51
C THR A 139 -24.08 -9.63 7.46
N TRP A 140 -24.32 -9.76 8.78
CA TRP A 140 -23.27 -10.10 9.75
C TRP A 140 -22.50 -11.40 9.44
N LYS A 141 -23.08 -12.31 8.65
CA LYS A 141 -22.46 -13.58 8.23
C LYS A 141 -21.45 -13.41 7.10
N GLU A 142 -21.69 -12.47 6.20
CA GLU A 142 -20.93 -12.28 4.97
C GLU A 142 -19.46 -11.85 5.18
N PRO A 143 -19.08 -10.95 6.10
CA PRO A 143 -17.68 -10.63 6.35
C PRO A 143 -16.90 -11.84 6.88
N ILE A 144 -17.54 -12.69 7.69
CA ILE A 144 -16.92 -13.93 8.18
C ILE A 144 -16.65 -14.85 7.00
N ILE A 145 -17.64 -15.05 6.12
CA ILE A 145 -17.48 -15.85 4.90
C ILE A 145 -16.36 -15.27 4.02
N ILE A 146 -16.37 -13.97 3.77
CA ILE A 146 -15.34 -13.26 2.99
C ILE A 146 -13.95 -13.45 3.60
N CYS A 147 -13.81 -13.28 4.91
CA CYS A 147 -12.52 -13.44 5.59
C CYS A 147 -12.05 -14.90 5.55
N CYS A 148 -12.94 -15.88 5.72
CA CYS A 148 -12.61 -17.29 5.53
C CYS A 148 -12.12 -17.59 4.11
N ILE A 149 -12.79 -17.04 3.08
CA ILE A 149 -12.34 -17.15 1.69
C ILE A 149 -10.94 -16.56 1.53
N TRP A 150 -10.66 -15.39 2.11
CA TRP A 150 -9.34 -14.77 2.08
C TRP A 150 -8.27 -15.62 2.75
N ILE A 151 -8.55 -16.18 3.93
CA ILE A 151 -7.61 -17.06 4.63
C ILE A 151 -7.29 -18.29 3.78
N ILE A 152 -8.30 -18.92 3.17
CA ILE A 152 -8.12 -20.08 2.28
C ILE A 152 -7.29 -19.72 1.05
N LEU A 153 -7.66 -18.62 0.37
CA LEU A 153 -6.99 -18.14 -0.83
C LEU A 153 -5.52 -17.80 -0.55
N MET A 154 -5.27 -17.06 0.53
CA MET A 154 -3.94 -16.60 0.91
C MET A 154 -3.07 -17.73 1.42
N THR A 155 -3.64 -18.66 2.20
CA THR A 155 -2.94 -19.89 2.60
C THR A 155 -2.55 -20.71 1.38
N SER A 156 -3.43 -20.81 0.37
CA SER A 156 -3.15 -21.51 -0.88
C SER A 156 -2.04 -20.82 -1.68
N ILE A 157 -2.08 -19.49 -1.82
CA ILE A 157 -1.04 -18.69 -2.50
C ILE A 157 0.31 -18.84 -1.79
N LEU A 158 0.36 -18.69 -0.46
CA LEU A 158 1.60 -18.80 0.31
C LEU A 158 2.13 -20.23 0.35
N SER A 159 1.26 -21.24 0.39
CA SER A 159 1.65 -22.65 0.34
C SER A 159 2.24 -23.00 -1.02
N TYR A 160 1.60 -22.57 -2.11
CA TYR A 160 2.13 -22.73 -3.46
C TYR A 160 3.46 -21.97 -3.63
N GLY A 161 3.54 -20.73 -3.14
CA GLY A 161 4.77 -19.94 -3.14
C GLY A 161 5.89 -20.64 -2.39
N THR A 162 5.61 -21.15 -1.18
CA THR A 162 6.55 -21.94 -0.37
C THR A 162 7.04 -23.17 -1.13
N PHE A 163 6.14 -23.95 -1.71
CA PHE A 163 6.50 -25.10 -2.54
C PHE A 163 7.39 -24.69 -3.72
N PHE A 164 7.01 -23.62 -4.44
CA PHE A 164 7.78 -23.11 -5.56
C PHE A 164 9.19 -22.69 -5.14
N PHE A 165 9.33 -21.88 -4.08
CA PHE A 165 10.63 -21.40 -3.63
C PHE A 165 11.50 -22.54 -3.09
N ARG A 166 10.93 -23.44 -2.30
CA ARG A 166 11.66 -24.53 -1.64
C ARG A 166 12.11 -25.64 -2.61
N ILE A 167 11.32 -25.91 -3.65
CA ILE A 167 11.58 -27.02 -4.58
C ILE A 167 12.15 -26.51 -5.91
N LYS A 168 11.46 -25.57 -6.57
CA LYS A 168 11.83 -25.12 -7.92
C LYS A 168 12.87 -24.03 -7.90
N PHE A 169 12.77 -23.05 -7.01
CA PHE A 169 13.76 -21.98 -6.94
C PHE A 169 15.05 -22.47 -6.28
N ALA A 170 14.98 -23.22 -5.18
CA ALA A 170 16.16 -23.74 -4.48
C ALA A 170 17.00 -24.76 -5.28
N SER A 171 16.42 -25.41 -6.30
CA SER A 171 17.15 -26.34 -7.19
C SER A 171 17.92 -25.64 -8.30
N ARG A 172 17.74 -24.32 -8.45
CA ARG A 172 18.48 -23.52 -9.42
C ARG A 172 19.96 -23.43 -9.05
N THR A 173 20.83 -23.67 -10.02
CA THR A 173 22.28 -23.53 -9.86
C THR A 173 22.75 -22.08 -10.04
N ASP A 174 21.93 -21.25 -10.69
CA ASP A 174 22.22 -19.85 -11.04
C ASP A 174 21.79 -18.85 -9.96
N ILE A 175 21.38 -19.28 -8.75
CA ILE A 175 20.83 -18.37 -7.72
C ILE A 175 21.81 -17.24 -7.37
N LEU A 176 23.07 -17.62 -7.14
CA LEU A 176 24.13 -16.67 -6.81
C LEU A 176 24.63 -15.91 -8.04
N GLU A 177 24.80 -16.60 -9.17
CA GLU A 177 25.31 -16.02 -10.41
C GLU A 177 24.40 -14.89 -10.93
N ASN A 178 23.10 -15.15 -10.96
CA ASN A 178 22.10 -14.18 -11.41
C ASN A 178 21.68 -13.17 -10.34
N LYS A 179 22.17 -13.32 -9.10
CA LYS A 179 21.94 -12.38 -8.00
C LYS A 179 20.47 -12.05 -7.75
N TYR A 180 19.60 -13.06 -7.71
CA TYR A 180 18.15 -12.86 -7.47
C TYR A 180 17.86 -12.10 -6.17
N TRP A 181 18.70 -12.27 -5.15
CA TRP A 181 18.63 -11.52 -3.90
C TRP A 181 18.78 -10.01 -4.08
N ILE A 182 19.56 -9.53 -5.05
CA ILE A 182 19.61 -8.10 -5.41
C ILE A 182 18.24 -7.67 -5.95
N GLY A 183 17.61 -8.47 -6.80
CA GLY A 183 16.25 -8.22 -7.29
C GLY A 183 15.21 -8.16 -6.17
N ALA A 184 15.34 -9.02 -5.15
CA ALA A 184 14.49 -8.97 -3.97
C ALA A 184 14.72 -7.69 -3.15
N PHE A 185 15.96 -7.23 -3.03
CA PHE A 185 16.23 -5.93 -2.40
C PHE A 185 15.77 -4.74 -3.24
N GLU A 186 15.79 -4.82 -4.57
CA GLU A 186 15.22 -3.78 -5.45
C GLU A 186 13.72 -3.66 -5.21
N MET A 187 13.02 -4.80 -5.14
CA MET A 187 11.61 -4.89 -4.75
C MET A 187 11.36 -4.35 -3.34
N LEU A 188 12.21 -4.69 -2.36
CA LEU A 188 12.13 -4.13 -1.00
C LEU A 188 12.37 -2.62 -0.97
N THR A 189 13.31 -2.13 -1.77
CA THR A 189 13.65 -0.70 -1.82
C THR A 189 12.48 0.10 -2.34
N ILE A 190 11.84 -0.34 -3.45
CA ILE A 190 10.66 0.36 -3.96
C ILE A 190 9.54 0.34 -2.93
N PHE A 191 9.24 -0.83 -2.34
CA PHE A 191 8.22 -1.00 -1.30
C PHE A 191 8.44 -0.06 -0.11
N LEU A 192 9.67 0.02 0.42
CA LEU A 192 9.96 0.88 1.58
C LEU A 192 9.88 2.36 1.23
N ILE A 193 10.43 2.79 0.09
CA ILE A 193 10.44 4.20 -0.31
C ILE A 193 9.01 4.67 -0.60
N SER A 194 8.22 3.88 -1.31
CA SER A 194 6.86 4.25 -1.67
C SER A 194 5.95 4.31 -0.43
N TYR A 195 5.94 3.30 0.43
CA TYR A 195 5.18 3.32 1.68
C TYR A 195 5.62 4.45 2.62
N SER A 196 6.93 4.67 2.77
CA SER A 196 7.43 5.78 3.59
C SER A 196 6.98 7.13 3.00
N SER A 197 6.94 7.26 1.68
CA SER A 197 6.46 8.47 1.02
C SER A 197 4.97 8.66 1.22
N VAL A 198 4.15 7.60 1.14
CA VAL A 198 2.71 7.67 1.47
C VAL A 198 2.53 8.14 2.90
N PHE A 199 3.26 7.57 3.86
CA PHE A 199 3.20 7.97 5.26
C PHE A 199 3.59 9.43 5.46
N ILE A 200 4.74 9.85 4.91
CA ILE A 200 5.22 11.23 4.97
C ILE A 200 4.20 12.19 4.35
N LEU A 201 3.68 11.86 3.16
CA LEU A 201 2.74 12.73 2.46
C LEU A 201 1.39 12.81 3.17
N LYS A 202 0.91 11.74 3.81
CA LYS A 202 -0.28 11.81 4.67
C LYS A 202 -0.09 12.79 5.83
N LEU A 203 1.10 12.85 6.42
CA LEU A 203 1.37 13.82 7.49
C LEU A 203 1.30 15.28 7.01
N PHE A 204 1.66 15.54 5.75
CA PHE A 204 1.82 16.91 5.22
C PHE A 204 0.68 17.40 4.32
N PHE A 205 0.02 16.47 3.62
CA PHE A 205 -0.92 16.73 2.52
C PHE A 205 -2.21 15.91 2.66
N ALA A 206 -2.55 15.50 3.88
CA ALA A 206 -3.84 14.89 4.15
C ALA A 206 -4.99 15.79 3.69
N ARG A 207 -5.98 15.20 3.01
CA ARG A 207 -7.29 15.81 2.82
C ARG A 207 -8.38 14.87 3.36
N PRO A 208 -9.60 15.38 3.61
CA PRO A 208 -10.69 14.57 4.12
C PRO A 208 -11.15 13.54 3.10
N PHE A 209 -11.50 12.37 3.62
CA PHE A 209 -12.20 11.33 2.89
C PHE A 209 -13.43 11.88 2.14
N TYR A 210 -13.70 11.36 0.94
CA TYR A 210 -14.98 11.66 0.24
C TYR A 210 -16.20 11.33 1.13
N PHE A 211 -16.12 10.27 1.94
CA PHE A 211 -17.13 9.97 2.96
C PHE A 211 -17.37 11.12 3.94
N SER A 212 -16.31 11.79 4.42
CA SER A 212 -16.40 12.95 5.31
C SER A 212 -17.01 14.18 4.63
N VAL A 213 -16.87 14.29 3.31
CA VAL A 213 -17.51 15.37 2.53
C VAL A 213 -19.02 15.16 2.41
N GLU A 214 -19.45 13.93 2.13
CA GLU A 214 -20.88 13.58 2.03
C GLU A 214 -21.55 13.31 3.38
N TYR A 215 -20.81 13.43 4.47
CA TYR A 215 -21.22 12.97 5.79
C TYR A 215 -22.54 13.64 6.25
N ARG A 216 -22.65 14.97 6.12
CA ARG A 216 -23.87 15.70 6.50
C ARG A 216 -25.07 15.25 5.67
N ASN A 217 -24.91 15.09 4.36
CA ASN A 217 -25.97 14.60 3.47
C ASN A 217 -26.38 13.16 3.78
N LEU A 218 -25.40 12.31 4.12
CA LEU A 218 -25.63 10.90 4.43
C LEU A 218 -26.48 10.71 5.68
N PHE A 219 -26.26 11.54 6.69
CA PHE A 219 -26.93 11.43 7.99
C PHE A 219 -28.03 12.49 8.21
N GLY A 220 -28.24 13.41 7.26
CA GLY A 220 -29.20 14.51 7.39
C GLY A 220 -28.87 15.46 8.55
N MET A 221 -27.58 15.75 8.71
CA MET A 221 -27.11 16.68 9.73
C MET A 221 -27.42 18.12 9.35
N SER A 222 -27.74 18.95 10.34
CA SER A 222 -27.83 20.40 10.18
C SER A 222 -26.43 21.00 9.94
N ASP A 223 -26.35 22.31 9.68
CA ASP A 223 -25.07 23.03 9.65
C ASP A 223 -24.48 23.29 11.05
N SER A 224 -25.20 22.94 12.12
CA SER A 224 -24.72 23.09 13.49
C SER A 224 -23.56 22.14 13.79
N ASN A 225 -22.69 22.56 14.70
CA ASN A 225 -21.66 21.74 15.33
C ASN A 225 -21.97 21.52 16.83
N GLU A 226 -23.11 22.01 17.33
CA GLU A 226 -23.58 21.72 18.68
C GLU A 226 -24.24 20.34 18.68
N LEU A 227 -23.85 19.48 19.62
CA LEU A 227 -24.28 18.07 19.63
C LEU A 227 -25.80 17.93 19.68
N GLU A 228 -26.48 18.80 20.43
CA GLU A 228 -27.93 18.80 20.61
C GLU A 228 -28.71 19.27 19.37
N HIS A 229 -28.07 20.06 18.50
CA HIS A 229 -28.66 20.64 17.28
C HIS A 229 -28.23 19.92 16.00
N LEU A 230 -27.47 18.82 16.14
CA LEU A 230 -26.83 18.13 15.02
C LEU A 230 -27.83 17.57 14.00
N PHE A 231 -29.04 17.23 14.45
CA PHE A 231 -30.11 16.61 13.66
C PHE A 231 -31.42 17.38 13.65
N ASP A 232 -31.42 18.69 13.93
CA ASP A 232 -32.64 19.52 13.98
C ASP A 232 -33.45 19.50 12.66
N GLY A 233 -32.80 19.24 11.54
CA GLY A 233 -33.45 19.10 10.23
C GLY A 233 -33.97 17.70 9.91
N LEU A 234 -33.67 16.70 10.74
CA LEU A 234 -34.02 15.30 10.51
C LEU A 234 -35.36 14.97 11.19
N THR A 235 -36.33 14.50 10.41
CA THR A 235 -37.69 14.17 10.89
C THR A 235 -38.07 12.75 10.49
N ILE A 236 -39.16 12.23 11.08
CA ILE A 236 -39.69 10.89 10.73
C ILE A 236 -40.07 10.80 9.25
N GLU A 237 -40.50 11.90 8.63
CA GLU A 237 -40.91 11.92 7.22
C GLU A 237 -39.70 11.95 6.29
N ASN A 238 -38.59 12.57 6.70
CA ASN A 238 -37.47 12.84 5.80
C ASN A 238 -36.23 11.96 6.04
N TYR A 239 -36.11 11.26 7.17
CA TYR A 239 -34.90 10.48 7.47
C TYR A 239 -34.62 9.37 6.45
N VAL A 240 -35.67 8.87 5.79
CA VAL A 240 -35.58 7.89 4.70
C VAL A 240 -34.80 8.40 3.48
N ASN A 241 -34.70 9.73 3.31
CA ASN A 241 -33.94 10.37 2.24
C ASN A 241 -32.43 10.43 2.55
N HIS A 242 -32.03 10.10 3.78
CA HIS A 242 -30.67 10.13 4.27
C HIS A 242 -30.20 8.68 4.53
N PRO A 243 -29.50 8.03 3.59
CA PRO A 243 -29.25 6.59 3.65
C PRO A 243 -28.50 6.14 4.91
N GLY A 244 -27.60 6.99 5.44
CA GLY A 244 -26.89 6.75 6.68
C GLY A 244 -27.83 6.84 7.88
N ALA A 245 -28.62 7.91 7.98
CA ALA A 245 -29.59 8.08 9.07
C ALA A 245 -30.63 6.96 9.09
N LYS A 246 -31.21 6.66 7.92
CA LYS A 246 -32.18 5.57 7.74
C LYS A 246 -31.64 4.26 8.31
N LEU A 247 -30.43 3.89 7.91
CA LEU A 247 -29.83 2.65 8.38
C LEU A 247 -29.61 2.64 9.90
N LEU A 248 -29.07 3.71 10.45
CA LEU A 248 -28.76 3.79 11.89
C LEU A 248 -30.02 3.76 12.75
N ILE A 249 -31.03 4.53 12.36
CA ILE A 249 -32.29 4.63 13.08
C ILE A 249 -33.07 3.32 12.98
N ASP A 250 -33.22 2.75 11.78
CA ASP A 250 -33.94 1.49 11.60
C ASP A 250 -33.28 0.36 12.40
N LEU A 251 -31.95 0.27 12.39
CA LEU A 251 -31.21 -0.73 13.16
C LEU A 251 -31.36 -0.53 14.66
N TYR A 252 -31.33 0.72 15.13
CA TYR A 252 -31.50 1.06 16.55
C TYR A 252 -32.87 0.59 17.03
N LEU A 253 -33.92 0.98 16.31
CA LEU A 253 -35.29 0.61 16.62
C LEU A 253 -35.49 -0.92 16.60
N GLU A 254 -34.97 -1.60 15.57
CA GLU A 254 -35.01 -3.07 15.48
C GLU A 254 -34.32 -3.75 16.68
N THR A 255 -33.17 -3.21 17.11
CA THR A 255 -32.35 -3.84 18.16
C THR A 255 -32.91 -3.62 19.55
N GLU A 256 -33.49 -2.45 19.81
CA GLU A 256 -34.18 -2.13 21.06
C GLU A 256 -35.63 -2.65 21.10
N GLY A 257 -36.13 -3.23 19.99
CA GLY A 257 -37.51 -3.72 19.90
C GLY A 257 -38.56 -2.61 19.93
N LEU A 258 -38.24 -1.45 19.37
CA LEU A 258 -39.05 -0.24 19.37
C LEU A 258 -39.73 -0.02 18.02
N GLU A 259 -40.98 0.45 18.04
CA GLU A 259 -41.67 0.92 16.85
C GLU A 259 -41.31 2.36 16.51
N LEU A 260 -41.38 2.73 15.23
CA LEU A 260 -41.14 4.10 14.78
C LEU A 260 -42.27 5.03 15.24
N ASN A 261 -41.94 5.97 16.14
CA ASN A 261 -42.78 7.07 16.58
C ASN A 261 -41.89 8.24 17.05
N ASP A 262 -42.47 9.40 17.33
CA ASP A 262 -41.73 10.62 17.69
C ASP A 262 -40.75 10.43 18.86
N ASN A 263 -41.16 9.71 19.90
CA ASN A 263 -40.34 9.49 21.08
C ASN A 263 -39.15 8.56 20.77
N ASN A 264 -39.42 7.44 20.10
CA ASN A 264 -38.39 6.46 19.76
C ASN A 264 -37.44 6.99 18.68
N PHE A 265 -37.93 7.81 17.75
CA PHE A 265 -37.11 8.53 16.78
C PHE A 265 -36.17 9.51 17.46
N LYS A 266 -36.66 10.27 18.46
CA LYS A 266 -35.81 11.15 19.27
C LYS A 266 -34.74 10.39 20.06
N LEU A 267 -35.08 9.23 20.62
CA LEU A 267 -34.09 8.36 21.28
C LEU A 267 -33.01 7.88 20.30
N ALA A 268 -33.42 7.40 19.12
CA ALA A 268 -32.51 6.92 18.10
C ALA A 268 -31.58 8.04 17.56
N THR A 269 -32.11 9.25 17.36
CA THR A 269 -31.33 10.39 16.88
C THR A 269 -30.36 10.92 17.93
N ASN A 270 -30.75 10.96 19.21
CA ASN A 270 -29.84 11.27 20.32
C ASN A 270 -28.69 10.26 20.40
N TRP A 271 -29.01 8.97 20.36
CA TRP A 271 -28.00 7.91 20.32
C TRP A 271 -27.07 8.05 19.10
N MET A 272 -27.64 8.33 17.92
CA MET A 272 -26.89 8.56 16.69
C MET A 272 -25.94 9.77 16.82
N ALA A 273 -26.38 10.87 17.45
CA ALA A 273 -25.55 12.04 17.71
C ALA A 273 -24.36 11.71 18.62
N GLU A 274 -24.61 11.06 19.75
CA GLU A 274 -23.57 10.61 20.68
C GLU A 274 -22.58 9.65 20.02
N THR A 275 -23.09 8.75 19.17
CA THR A 275 -22.29 7.75 18.49
C THR A 275 -21.44 8.34 17.38
N LEU A 276 -22.00 9.16 16.48
CA LEU A 276 -21.28 9.78 15.37
C LEU A 276 -20.18 10.73 15.88
N TRP A 277 -20.39 11.34 17.04
CA TRP A 277 -19.38 12.11 17.76
C TRP A 277 -18.12 11.28 18.10
N GLN A 278 -18.29 10.04 18.54
CA GLN A 278 -17.16 9.20 18.99
C GLN A 278 -16.32 8.63 17.85
N ILE A 279 -16.76 8.78 16.59
CA ILE A 279 -16.08 8.17 15.45
C ILE A 279 -14.92 9.06 15.01
N PRO A 280 -13.74 8.49 14.72
CA PRO A 280 -12.62 9.26 14.18
C PRO A 280 -12.93 9.98 12.85
N TYR A 281 -13.96 9.54 12.12
CA TYR A 281 -14.40 10.10 10.84
C TYR A 281 -15.68 10.93 11.06
N GLY A 282 -15.54 12.25 10.94
CA GLY A 282 -16.66 13.20 11.01
C GLY A 282 -16.89 13.96 9.71
N PRO A 283 -17.90 14.84 9.65
CA PRO A 283 -18.07 15.78 8.57
C PRO A 283 -16.83 16.68 8.42
N ALA A 284 -16.50 17.05 7.19
CA ALA A 284 -15.46 18.04 6.94
C ALA A 284 -15.82 19.37 7.64
N PRO A 285 -14.84 20.08 8.25
CA PRO A 285 -15.08 21.23 9.14
C PRO A 285 -15.63 22.49 8.44
N GLU A 286 -15.67 22.54 7.12
CA GLU A 286 -16.24 23.67 6.37
C GLU A 286 -17.09 23.18 5.18
N PRO A 287 -18.11 23.94 4.74
CA PRO A 287 -18.86 23.62 3.54
C PRO A 287 -17.94 23.62 2.30
N VAL A 288 -17.97 22.46 1.63
CA VAL A 288 -17.10 21.90 0.59
C VAL A 288 -16.75 22.83 -0.60
N TRP A 289 -17.50 23.91 -0.82
CA TRP A 289 -17.41 24.75 -2.02
C TRP A 289 -16.23 25.74 -2.03
N LYS A 290 -15.60 26.00 -0.87
CA LYS A 290 -14.45 26.94 -0.77
C LYS A 290 -13.08 26.28 -0.89
N TRP A 291 -13.04 24.96 -1.00
CA TRP A 291 -11.79 24.20 -0.94
C TRP A 291 -11.20 24.13 -2.33
N THR A 292 -9.98 24.65 -2.53
CA THR A 292 -9.22 24.31 -3.74
C THR A 292 -8.92 22.81 -3.68
N TYR A 293 -9.62 22.03 -4.51
CA TYR A 293 -9.77 20.56 -4.50
C TYR A 293 -8.50 19.69 -4.43
N TRP A 294 -7.31 20.29 -4.37
CA TRP A 294 -6.03 19.60 -4.54
C TRP A 294 -5.02 19.85 -3.41
N PHE A 295 -5.31 20.68 -2.40
CA PHE A 295 -4.26 21.08 -1.45
C PHE A 295 -4.78 21.67 -0.13
N ILE A 296 -4.43 21.03 0.98
CA ILE A 296 -4.43 21.66 2.32
C ILE A 296 -3.10 21.30 3.00
N PRO A 297 -2.21 22.28 3.26
CA PRO A 297 -0.99 22.04 4.00
C PRO A 297 -1.30 21.86 5.49
N ASN A 298 -0.98 20.69 6.03
CA ASN A 298 -1.37 20.27 7.40
C ASN A 298 -0.28 20.53 8.47
N ILE A 299 0.76 21.32 8.16
CA ILE A 299 1.95 21.45 9.03
C ILE A 299 1.65 22.16 10.36
N PHE A 300 0.61 22.98 10.42
CA PHE A 300 0.33 23.84 11.59
C PHE A 300 -1.05 23.65 12.21
N SER A 301 -1.90 22.80 11.62
CA SER A 301 -3.29 22.66 12.05
C SER A 301 -3.53 21.50 13.00
N ARG A 302 -2.52 20.97 13.73
CA ARG A 302 -2.73 19.90 14.73
C ARG A 302 -3.71 20.36 15.82
N VAL A 303 -4.96 19.98 15.66
CA VAL A 303 -5.96 19.92 16.71
C VAL A 303 -6.13 18.44 17.03
N ASP A 304 -6.02 18.08 18.31
CA ASP A 304 -6.21 16.73 18.80
C ASP A 304 -7.55 16.14 18.33
N SER A 305 -7.62 14.80 18.27
CA SER A 305 -8.85 14.05 18.00
C SER A 305 -10.02 14.63 18.79
N HIS A 306 -11.07 15.04 18.06
CA HIS A 306 -12.33 15.62 18.51
C HIS A 306 -12.33 16.14 19.95
N THR A 307 -12.12 17.44 20.15
CA THR A 307 -12.29 18.05 21.47
C THR A 307 -13.71 18.59 21.58
N ILE A 308 -14.40 18.28 22.68
CA ILE A 308 -15.61 19.03 23.09
C ILE A 308 -15.10 20.18 23.92
N ASN A 309 -15.41 21.39 23.48
CA ASN A 309 -15.37 22.53 24.38
C ASN A 309 -16.79 23.08 24.45
N GLU A 310 -17.41 23.02 25.63
CA GLU A 310 -18.71 23.64 25.89
C GLU A 310 -19.87 23.14 24.99
N GLY A 311 -19.88 21.86 24.61
CA GLY A 311 -20.94 21.27 23.76
C GLY A 311 -20.75 21.50 22.25
N ILE A 312 -19.70 22.25 21.86
CA ILE A 312 -19.32 22.48 20.48
C ILE A 312 -18.33 21.41 20.01
N ILE A 313 -18.62 20.81 18.85
CA ILE A 313 -17.81 19.78 18.22
C ILE A 313 -16.69 20.42 17.38
N TYR A 314 -15.44 20.14 17.76
CA TYR A 314 -14.27 20.46 16.94
C TYR A 314 -13.79 19.21 16.21
N TRP A 315 -14.27 18.99 14.98
CA TRP A 315 -13.83 17.86 14.15
C TRP A 315 -12.33 17.97 13.86
N SER A 316 -11.56 16.99 14.37
CA SER A 316 -10.10 17.07 14.37
C SER A 316 -9.47 17.24 12.98
N SER A 317 -8.33 17.91 13.00
CA SER A 317 -7.49 18.11 11.83
C SER A 317 -6.87 16.79 11.35
N GLN A 318 -7.32 16.33 10.19
CA GLN A 318 -6.56 15.79 9.03
C GLN A 318 -5.39 14.79 9.22
N ALA A 319 -4.57 14.80 10.27
CA ALA A 319 -3.32 14.02 10.34
C ALA A 319 -3.53 12.49 10.30
N PHE A 320 -4.61 11.99 10.91
CA PHE A 320 -5.03 10.58 10.81
C PHE A 320 -6.24 10.37 9.88
N ASN A 321 -6.90 11.45 9.48
CA ASN A 321 -8.03 11.47 8.54
C ASN A 321 -7.64 11.80 7.09
N GLY A 322 -6.36 11.68 6.77
CA GLY A 322 -5.83 11.94 5.44
C GLY A 322 -6.01 10.76 4.51
N ASP A 323 -6.84 10.90 3.48
CA ASP A 323 -6.96 9.91 2.41
C ASP A 323 -5.77 9.97 1.43
N PHE A 324 -5.21 11.15 1.17
CA PHE A 324 -4.12 11.36 0.22
C PHE A 324 -2.73 11.07 0.80
N PRO A 325 -1.85 10.32 0.10
CA PRO A 325 -2.15 9.43 -1.04
C PRO A 325 -2.59 8.03 -0.58
N SER A 326 -3.17 7.23 -1.48
CA SER A 326 -3.69 5.90 -1.11
C SER A 326 -2.58 4.87 -0.90
N GLY A 327 -2.41 4.40 0.34
CA GLY A 327 -1.50 3.29 0.67
C GLY A 327 -1.99 1.93 0.21
N HIS A 328 -3.30 1.75 0.01
CA HIS A 328 -3.85 0.48 -0.43
C HIS A 328 -3.45 0.11 -1.85
N ILE A 329 -3.31 1.10 -2.73
CA ILE A 329 -2.81 0.91 -4.10
C ILE A 329 -1.33 0.56 -4.14
N GLU A 330 -0.60 0.92 -3.10
CA GLU A 330 0.83 0.62 -3.01
C GLU A 330 1.10 -0.88 -2.89
N VAL A 331 0.20 -1.66 -2.25
CA VAL A 331 0.32 -3.12 -2.14
C VAL A 331 0.36 -3.81 -3.52
N PRO A 332 -0.67 -3.68 -4.40
CA PRO A 332 -0.66 -4.33 -5.70
C PRO A 332 0.46 -3.82 -6.61
N LEU A 333 0.83 -2.53 -6.51
CA LEU A 333 1.99 -1.99 -7.21
C LEU A 333 3.29 -2.65 -6.77
N SER A 334 3.47 -2.85 -5.46
CA SER A 334 4.65 -3.52 -4.92
C SER A 334 4.81 -4.97 -5.39
N ILE A 335 3.71 -5.67 -5.68
CA ILE A 335 3.76 -7.02 -6.26
C ILE A 335 4.35 -7.02 -7.67
N PHE A 336 4.13 -5.96 -8.47
CA PHE A 336 4.85 -5.78 -9.74
C PHE A 336 6.37 -5.67 -9.55
N GLY A 337 6.85 -5.32 -8.35
CA GLY A 337 8.27 -5.38 -8.00
C GLY A 337 8.89 -6.77 -8.17
N THR A 338 8.09 -7.84 -8.25
CA THR A 338 8.55 -9.20 -8.60
C THR A 338 9.29 -9.22 -9.95
N PHE A 339 9.01 -8.29 -10.87
CA PHE A 339 9.74 -8.17 -12.12
C PHE A 339 11.24 -7.83 -11.94
N PHE A 340 11.64 -7.21 -10.82
CA PHE A 340 13.06 -7.06 -10.48
C PHE A 340 13.74 -8.41 -10.31
N ILE A 341 13.06 -9.37 -9.68
CA ILE A 341 13.57 -10.74 -9.47
C ILE A 341 13.54 -11.52 -10.79
N ILE A 342 12.44 -11.46 -11.54
CA ILE A 342 12.30 -12.19 -12.82
C ILE A 342 13.35 -11.71 -13.83
N LYS A 343 13.60 -10.40 -13.92
CA LYS A 343 14.63 -9.85 -14.81
C LYS A 343 16.02 -10.42 -14.51
N ARG A 344 16.32 -10.79 -13.26
CA ARG A 344 17.61 -11.37 -12.89
C ARG A 344 17.82 -12.74 -13.53
N SER A 345 16.77 -13.47 -13.93
CA SER A 345 16.92 -14.74 -14.66
C SER A 345 17.36 -14.59 -16.13
N GLY A 346 17.58 -13.36 -16.61
CA GLY A 346 17.92 -13.07 -18.00
C GLY A 346 16.81 -12.30 -18.73
N LYS A 347 16.54 -12.65 -19.99
CA LYS A 347 15.50 -11.97 -20.77
C LYS A 347 14.11 -12.35 -20.28
N VAL A 348 13.31 -11.35 -19.93
CA VAL A 348 11.89 -11.55 -19.58
C VAL A 348 11.11 -11.80 -20.87
N ASP A 349 10.63 -13.02 -21.07
CA ASP A 349 9.72 -13.34 -22.16
C ASP A 349 8.26 -13.11 -21.73
N PHE A 350 7.70 -11.95 -22.09
CA PHE A 350 6.29 -11.64 -21.81
C PHE A 350 5.30 -12.52 -22.58
N LYS A 351 5.74 -13.32 -23.58
CA LYS A 351 4.90 -14.36 -24.21
C LYS A 351 4.78 -15.61 -23.34
N ASN A 352 5.60 -15.74 -22.30
CA ASN A 352 5.49 -16.83 -21.35
C ASN A 352 4.14 -16.78 -20.64
N LYS A 353 3.32 -17.83 -20.81
CA LYS A 353 1.96 -17.92 -20.24
C LYS A 353 1.91 -17.66 -18.73
N LYS A 354 2.96 -18.03 -17.97
CA LYS A 354 3.01 -17.81 -16.52
C LYS A 354 3.25 -16.35 -16.17
N ILE A 355 4.14 -15.67 -16.90
CA ILE A 355 4.40 -14.24 -16.72
C ILE A 355 3.18 -13.43 -17.15
N LEU A 356 2.55 -13.81 -18.27
CA LEU A 356 1.31 -13.20 -18.74
C LEU A 356 0.19 -13.36 -17.71
N LEU A 357 -0.04 -14.58 -17.22
CA LEU A 357 -1.05 -14.86 -16.19
C LEU A 357 -0.78 -14.05 -14.90
N PHE A 358 0.46 -14.04 -14.42
CA PHE A 358 0.86 -13.23 -13.26
C PHE A 358 0.56 -11.74 -13.47
N THR A 359 0.89 -11.21 -14.65
CA THR A 359 0.65 -9.82 -15.02
C THR A 359 -0.85 -9.50 -15.03
N ILE A 360 -1.67 -10.38 -15.64
CA ILE A 360 -3.12 -10.23 -15.70
C ILE A 360 -3.72 -10.25 -14.29
N LEU A 361 -3.38 -11.25 -13.46
CA LEU A 361 -3.93 -11.37 -12.11
C LEU A 361 -3.55 -10.17 -11.22
N THR A 362 -2.29 -9.71 -11.30
CA THR A 362 -1.84 -8.52 -10.54
C THR A 362 -2.53 -7.25 -11.04
N SER A 363 -2.76 -7.13 -12.35
CA SER A 363 -3.49 -5.99 -12.93
C SER A 363 -4.96 -5.98 -12.52
N ILE A 364 -5.63 -7.15 -12.52
CA ILE A 364 -7.01 -7.28 -12.03
C ILE A 364 -7.08 -6.85 -10.57
N MET A 365 -6.15 -7.31 -9.72
CA MET A 365 -6.12 -6.92 -8.32
C MET A 365 -5.87 -5.42 -8.12
N PHE A 366 -4.99 -4.82 -8.93
CA PHE A 366 -4.80 -3.36 -8.95
C PHE A 366 -6.09 -2.62 -9.31
N ILE A 367 -6.77 -3.02 -10.39
CA ILE A 367 -8.02 -2.41 -10.86
C ILE A 367 -9.13 -2.57 -9.81
N LEU A 368 -9.25 -3.77 -9.22
CA LEU A 368 -10.24 -4.03 -8.17
C LEU A 368 -9.99 -3.18 -6.93
N THR A 369 -8.74 -3.04 -6.50
CA THR A 369 -8.35 -2.15 -5.39
C THR A 369 -8.65 -0.69 -5.74
N PHE A 370 -8.36 -0.28 -6.97
CA PHE A 370 -8.65 1.06 -7.46
C PHE A 370 -10.14 1.36 -7.38
N PHE A 371 -10.94 0.52 -8.03
CA PHE A 371 -12.38 0.67 -8.10
C PHE A 371 -13.03 0.64 -6.72
N PHE A 372 -12.63 -0.31 -5.87
CA PHE A 372 -13.16 -0.46 -4.53
C PHE A 372 -13.06 0.82 -3.70
N MET A 373 -11.88 1.43 -3.62
CA MET A 373 -11.66 2.59 -2.76
C MET A 373 -12.51 3.80 -3.14
N ILE A 374 -12.80 3.96 -4.43
CA ILE A 374 -13.66 5.03 -4.95
C ILE A 374 -15.12 4.74 -4.62
N VAL A 375 -15.59 3.53 -4.95
CA VAL A 375 -16.99 3.12 -4.70
C VAL A 375 -17.31 3.19 -3.20
N TYR A 376 -16.34 2.86 -2.36
CA TYR A 376 -16.48 2.89 -0.90
C TYR A 376 -16.38 4.29 -0.28
N ARG A 377 -16.07 5.33 -1.07
CA ARG A 377 -15.89 6.71 -0.55
C ARG A 377 -14.65 6.89 0.33
N PHE A 378 -13.68 5.97 0.25
CA PHE A 378 -12.44 6.00 1.04
C PHE A 378 -11.31 6.78 0.38
N HIS A 379 -11.40 7.03 -0.91
CA HIS A 379 -10.43 7.84 -1.60
C HIS A 379 -11.14 8.60 -2.71
N TRP A 380 -10.56 9.73 -3.09
CA TRP A 380 -10.89 10.33 -4.37
C TRP A 380 -10.04 9.74 -5.48
N ILE A 381 -10.44 9.95 -6.72
CA ILE A 381 -9.74 9.38 -7.88
C ILE A 381 -8.33 9.94 -8.01
N THR A 382 -8.13 11.20 -7.68
CA THR A 382 -6.79 11.78 -7.69
C THR A 382 -5.84 11.13 -6.67
N ASP A 383 -6.31 10.65 -5.50
CA ASP A 383 -5.48 9.86 -4.56
C ASP A 383 -4.97 8.59 -5.23
N MET A 384 -5.89 7.93 -5.94
CA MET A 384 -5.70 6.62 -6.52
C MET A 384 -4.81 6.66 -7.76
N ILE A 385 -4.78 7.79 -8.48
CA ILE A 385 -3.88 8.04 -9.62
C ILE A 385 -2.50 8.51 -9.16
N PHE A 386 -2.44 9.29 -8.07
CA PHE A 386 -1.19 9.84 -7.57
C PHE A 386 -0.25 8.76 -7.00
N THR A 387 -0.76 7.75 -6.30
CA THR A 387 0.10 6.65 -5.79
C THR A 387 0.87 5.93 -6.90
N PRO A 388 0.26 5.50 -8.03
CA PRO A 388 1.00 4.98 -9.19
C PRO A 388 2.08 5.93 -9.75
N ILE A 389 1.83 7.24 -9.76
CA ILE A 389 2.83 8.24 -10.20
C ILE A 389 4.04 8.22 -9.27
N LEU A 390 3.82 8.24 -7.94
CA LEU A 390 4.88 8.11 -6.94
C LEU A 390 5.67 6.81 -7.12
N TYR A 391 4.97 5.68 -7.24
CA TYR A 391 5.59 4.38 -7.44
C TYR A 391 6.50 4.38 -8.68
N LEU A 392 6.00 4.87 -9.82
CA LEU A 392 6.79 4.99 -11.03
C LEU A 392 7.95 5.98 -10.87
N ALA A 393 7.78 7.09 -10.14
CA ALA A 393 8.86 8.04 -9.89
C ALA A 393 10.01 7.39 -9.08
N PHE A 394 9.71 6.46 -8.18
CA PHE A 394 10.70 5.75 -7.38
C PHE A 394 11.28 4.50 -8.04
N LEU A 395 10.63 3.95 -9.07
CA LEU A 395 11.09 2.76 -9.78
C LEU A 395 12.54 2.90 -10.34
N PRO A 396 12.95 4.04 -10.95
CA PRO A 396 14.35 4.26 -11.33
C PRO A 396 15.32 4.26 -10.16
N ILE A 397 14.90 4.73 -8.98
CA ILE A 397 15.77 4.75 -7.79
C ILE A 397 16.06 3.31 -7.37
N ALA A 398 15.03 2.47 -7.21
CA ALA A 398 15.20 1.06 -6.91
C ALA A 398 16.08 0.38 -7.97
N TYR A 399 15.75 0.57 -9.26
CA TYR A 399 16.47 -0.06 -10.38
C TYR A 399 17.96 0.35 -10.48
N PHE A 400 18.29 1.63 -10.33
CA PHE A 400 19.65 2.13 -10.58
C PHE A 400 20.52 2.26 -9.32
N LYS A 401 19.92 2.33 -8.12
CA LYS A 401 20.66 2.64 -6.88
C LYS A 401 20.78 1.46 -5.93
N THR A 402 19.82 0.55 -5.87
CA THR A 402 19.78 -0.49 -4.84
C THR A 402 21.02 -1.39 -4.86
N GLU A 403 21.40 -1.96 -6.01
CA GLU A 403 22.59 -2.81 -6.12
C GLU A 403 23.85 -2.07 -5.62
N LYS A 404 23.98 -0.79 -5.98
CA LYS A 404 25.08 0.05 -5.52
C LYS A 404 25.05 0.27 -4.00
N TRP A 405 23.90 0.57 -3.42
CA TRP A 405 23.76 0.77 -1.98
C TRP A 405 24.12 -0.49 -1.19
N ILE A 406 23.64 -1.65 -1.63
CA ILE A 406 23.97 -2.95 -1.04
C ILE A 406 25.47 -3.18 -1.06
N TYR A 407 26.13 -3.02 -2.20
CA TYR A 407 27.57 -3.22 -2.28
C TYR A 407 28.36 -2.21 -1.46
N MET A 408 27.88 -0.97 -1.33
CA MET A 408 28.49 0.01 -0.42
C MET A 408 28.35 -0.42 1.04
N ILE A 409 27.22 -0.99 1.44
CA ILE A 409 26.99 -1.54 2.78
C ILE A 409 27.93 -2.73 3.02
N PHE A 410 27.94 -3.73 2.12
CA PHE A 410 28.83 -4.88 2.23
C PHE A 410 30.31 -4.48 2.25
N PHE A 411 30.70 -3.49 1.46
CA PHE A 411 32.04 -2.95 1.50
C PHE A 411 32.35 -2.26 2.83
N LYS A 412 31.39 -1.53 3.42
CA LYS A 412 31.59 -0.90 4.73
C LYS A 412 31.92 -1.95 5.80
N PHE A 413 31.20 -3.07 5.80
CA PHE A 413 31.29 -4.10 6.83
C PHE A 413 32.24 -5.27 6.52
N SER A 414 32.73 -5.42 5.29
CA SER A 414 33.70 -6.47 4.97
C SER A 414 35.08 -6.18 5.55
N LYS A 415 35.67 -7.20 6.19
CA LYS A 415 37.06 -7.21 6.66
C LYS A 415 38.05 -7.31 5.49
N ASN A 416 37.70 -8.10 4.47
CA ASN A 416 38.56 -8.42 3.34
C ASN A 416 38.12 -7.61 2.11
N LYS A 417 38.44 -6.31 2.12
CA LYS A 417 38.12 -5.39 1.02
C LYS A 417 39.36 -4.86 0.33
N LYS A 418 39.36 -4.92 -1.00
CA LYS A 418 40.37 -4.32 -1.86
C LYS A 418 39.71 -3.41 -2.88
N ILE A 419 40.46 -2.43 -3.38
CA ILE A 419 40.02 -1.61 -4.51
C ILE A 419 40.94 -1.89 -5.69
N LEU A 420 40.36 -2.33 -6.81
CA LEU A 420 41.08 -2.50 -8.07
C LEU A 420 40.85 -1.27 -8.93
N ILE A 421 41.93 -0.69 -9.44
CA ILE A 421 41.89 0.40 -10.41
C ILE A 421 42.42 -0.15 -11.73
N ILE A 422 41.51 -0.38 -12.67
CA ILE A 422 41.85 -0.97 -13.97
C ILE A 422 41.85 0.13 -15.02
N SER A 423 43.01 0.36 -15.64
CA SER A 423 43.18 1.35 -16.69
C SER A 423 42.96 0.73 -18.07
N LYS A 424 41.80 0.95 -18.67
CA LYS A 424 41.52 0.62 -20.08
C LYS A 424 41.86 1.79 -21.00
N SER A 425 42.00 1.56 -22.31
CA SER A 425 42.45 2.53 -23.32
C SER A 425 41.95 3.95 -23.06
N ASN A 426 40.62 4.18 -23.02
CA ASN A 426 40.02 5.50 -22.81
C ASN A 426 39.32 5.69 -21.45
N LYS A 427 39.33 4.68 -20.57
CA LYS A 427 38.52 4.67 -19.35
C LYS A 427 39.27 4.05 -18.17
N ILE A 428 39.10 4.62 -16.99
CA ILE A 428 39.52 4.01 -15.72
C ILE A 428 38.28 3.40 -15.08
N GLU A 429 38.34 2.09 -14.84
CA GLU A 429 37.35 1.34 -14.08
C GLU A 429 37.81 1.20 -12.64
N PHE A 430 36.96 1.63 -11.71
CA PHE A 430 37.19 1.44 -10.30
C PHE A 430 36.28 0.31 -9.84
N LYS A 431 36.89 -0.76 -9.30
CA LYS A 431 36.19 -1.96 -8.83
C LYS A 431 36.50 -2.21 -7.36
N MET A 432 35.54 -2.75 -6.64
CA MET A 432 35.72 -3.23 -5.27
C MET A 432 35.79 -4.74 -5.30
N VAL A 433 36.72 -5.33 -4.56
CA VAL A 433 36.75 -6.78 -4.30
C VAL A 433 36.20 -6.98 -2.90
N ILE A 434 35.08 -7.68 -2.80
CA ILE A 434 34.42 -8.00 -1.53
C ILE A 434 34.28 -9.52 -1.49
N ASN A 435 35.05 -10.19 -0.64
CA ASN A 435 35.05 -11.65 -0.53
C ASN A 435 35.18 -12.32 -1.91
N GLU A 436 36.21 -11.93 -2.67
CA GLU A 436 36.51 -12.42 -4.03
C GLU A 436 35.53 -11.99 -5.14
N GLU A 437 34.38 -11.40 -4.81
CA GLU A 437 33.49 -10.80 -5.82
C GLU A 437 34.00 -9.43 -6.27
N ILE A 438 34.23 -9.28 -7.58
CA ILE A 438 34.63 -8.01 -8.20
C ILE A 438 33.39 -7.22 -8.64
N VAL A 439 33.16 -6.08 -8.00
CA VAL A 439 32.03 -5.20 -8.27
C VAL A 439 32.51 -3.90 -8.90
N LEU A 440 32.07 -3.60 -10.13
CA LEU A 440 32.32 -2.32 -10.77
C LEU A 440 31.45 -1.24 -10.11
N PHE A 441 32.07 -0.23 -9.48
CA PHE A 441 31.33 0.85 -8.84
C PHE A 441 31.36 2.16 -9.62
N LYS A 442 32.40 2.38 -10.45
CA LYS A 442 32.48 3.58 -11.28
C LYS A 442 33.39 3.39 -12.48
N THR A 443 33.00 4.03 -13.57
CA THR A 443 33.85 4.19 -14.75
C THR A 443 34.01 5.69 -15.02
N LYS A 444 35.24 6.13 -15.30
CA LYS A 444 35.55 7.49 -15.71
C LYS A 444 36.35 7.47 -17.00
N ASN A 445 36.05 8.37 -17.93
CA ASN A 445 36.96 8.64 -19.05
C ASN A 445 38.29 9.16 -18.49
N LYS A 446 39.40 8.73 -19.09
CA LYS A 446 40.74 9.21 -18.70
C LYS A 446 40.80 10.74 -18.78
N GLY A 447 41.52 11.35 -17.83
CA GLY A 447 41.67 12.80 -17.72
C GLY A 447 41.60 13.27 -16.27
N LYS A 448 41.64 14.60 -16.06
CA LYS A 448 41.69 15.24 -14.73
C LYS A 448 40.62 14.71 -13.77
N LYS A 449 39.40 14.45 -14.27
CA LYS A 449 38.28 13.93 -13.46
C LYS A 449 38.50 12.50 -12.96
N ALA A 450 39.24 11.66 -13.68
CA ALA A 450 39.55 10.29 -13.26
C ALA A 450 40.65 10.29 -12.18
N PHE A 451 41.72 11.07 -12.39
CA PHE A 451 42.80 11.23 -11.40
C PHE A 451 42.31 11.85 -10.10
N LYS A 452 41.48 12.90 -10.17
CA LYS A 452 40.85 13.49 -8.97
C LYS A 452 40.01 12.47 -8.21
N TYR A 453 39.36 11.54 -8.92
CA TYR A 453 38.56 10.50 -8.31
C TYR A 453 39.42 9.39 -7.69
N GLU A 454 40.48 8.96 -8.36
CA GLU A 454 41.48 8.03 -7.81
C GLU A 454 42.11 8.59 -6.54
N TYR A 455 42.56 9.85 -6.55
CA TYR A 455 43.11 10.51 -5.39
C TYR A 455 42.11 10.51 -4.22
N LYS A 456 40.84 10.87 -4.48
CA LYS A 456 39.76 10.84 -3.47
C LYS A 456 39.53 9.44 -2.89
N ILE A 457 39.72 8.38 -3.68
CA ILE A 457 39.61 7.00 -3.21
C ILE A 457 40.79 6.65 -2.31
N ARG A 458 42.02 6.96 -2.75
CA ARG A 458 43.24 6.69 -1.99
C ARG A 458 43.22 7.39 -0.63
N THR A 459 42.77 8.65 -0.58
CA THR A 459 42.65 9.39 0.68
C THR A 459 41.53 8.86 1.57
N LYS A 460 40.36 8.57 1.01
CA LYS A 460 39.23 8.05 1.80
C LYS A 460 39.45 6.64 2.33
N TYR A 461 40.24 5.84 1.63
CA TYR A 461 40.45 4.41 1.89
C TYR A 461 41.96 4.10 2.02
N SER A 462 42.68 4.91 2.80
CA SER A 462 44.12 4.79 3.00
C SER A 462 44.56 3.41 3.50
N ASN A 463 43.70 2.75 4.29
CA ASN A 463 44.00 1.45 4.91
C ASN A 463 43.67 0.27 3.99
N LEU A 464 43.24 0.52 2.75
CA LEU A 464 42.88 -0.54 1.80
C LEU A 464 43.99 -0.81 0.81
N ILE A 465 44.14 -2.08 0.46
CA ILE A 465 45.02 -2.51 -0.62
C ILE A 465 44.43 -2.00 -1.94
N ILE A 466 45.19 -1.16 -2.64
CA ILE A 466 44.83 -0.61 -3.95
C ILE A 466 45.76 -1.22 -4.99
N GLU A 467 45.21 -2.12 -5.81
CA GLU A 467 45.96 -2.76 -6.90
C GLU A 467 45.62 -2.05 -8.22
N ARG A 468 46.65 -1.73 -9.00
CA ARG A 468 46.53 -1.07 -10.30
C ARG A 468 46.86 -2.07 -11.40
N HIS A 469 45.95 -2.22 -12.36
CA HIS A 469 46.10 -3.11 -13.53
C HIS A 469 45.99 -2.36 -14.85
#